data_AF-H3KF00-F1
#
_entry.id   AF-H3KF00-F1
#
_cell.length_a   1.000
_cell.length_b   1.000
_cell.length_c   1.000
_cell.angle_alpha   90.00
_cell.angle_beta   90.00
_cell.angle_gamma   90.00
#
_symmetry.space_group_name_H-M   'P 1'
#
loop_
_entity.id
_entity.type
_entity.pdbx_description
1 polymer ?
#
loop_
_entity_poly.entity_id
_entity_poly.type
_entity_poly.pdbx_seq_one_letter_code
_entity_poly.pdbx_strand_id
1 'polypeptide(L)' 'MNEFQKLLFPTANVRGSTVVLHEAFTEAIAHQKLPGAVRRLAGEAAAAAVLAA' A
#
# COMPACT_ATOMS: atom_id res chain seq x y z
N MET A 1 2.07 -10.73 6.56
CA MET A 1 1.16 -9.81 7.28
C MET A 1 1.27 -8.45 6.61
N ASN A 2 0.21 -7.64 6.52
CA ASN A 2 0.37 -6.28 6.02
C ASN A 2 1.14 -5.44 7.06
N GLU A 3 2.03 -4.58 6.59
CA GLU A 3 2.88 -3.77 7.45
C GLU A 3 2.66 -2.28 7.15
N PHE A 4 2.51 -1.48 8.20
CA PHE A 4 2.43 -0.04 8.12
C PHE A 4 3.37 0.57 9.15
N GLN A 5 4.27 1.44 8.68
CA GLN A 5 5.30 2.04 9.51
C GLN A 5 5.32 3.55 9.34
N LYS A 6 5.27 4.28 10.45
CA LYS A 6 5.52 5.73 10.48
C LYS A 6 6.98 5.97 10.81
N LEU A 7 7.59 6.91 10.10
CA LEU A 7 8.99 7.28 10.21
C LEU A 7 9.10 8.77 10.56
N LEU A 8 10.03 9.11 11.44
CA LEU A 8 10.38 10.48 11.77
C LEU A 8 11.86 10.68 11.44
N PHE A 9 12.17 11.73 10.69
CA PHE A 9 13.53 12.12 10.33
C PHE A 9 13.86 13.45 11.02
N PRO A 10 14.40 13.44 12.26
CA PRO A 10 14.51 14.64 13.10
C PRO A 10 15.43 15.71 12.50
N THR A 11 16.55 15.29 11.92
CA THR A 11 17.54 16.21 11.33
C THR A 11 16.98 16.95 10.11
N ALA A 12 16.11 16.31 9.33
CA ALA A 12 15.47 16.92 8.17
C ALA A 12 14.14 17.63 8.53
N ASN A 13 13.62 17.45 9.75
CA ASN A 13 12.29 17.87 10.18
C ASN A 13 11.15 17.37 9.26
N VAL A 14 11.25 16.12 8.81
CA VAL A 14 10.26 15.50 7.91
C VAL A 14 9.70 14.23 8.54
N ARG A 15 8.43 13.94 8.23
CA ARG A 15 7.76 12.68 8.55
C ARG A 15 7.58 11.87 7.26
N GLY A 16 7.72 10.55 7.37
CA GLY A 16 7.44 9.62 6.29
C GLY A 16 6.54 8.49 6.76
N SER A 17 5.95 7.78 5.83
CA SER A 17 5.20 6.56 6.09
C SER A 17 5.53 5.55 4.99
N THR A 18 5.58 4.27 5.36
CA THR A 18 5.70 3.16 4.41
C THR A 18 4.60 2.15 4.68
N VAL A 19 4.16 1.48 3.61
CA VAL A 19 3.16 0.42 3.69
C VAL A 19 3.58 -0.73 2.79
N VAL A 20 3.36 -1.97 3.26
CA VAL A 20 3.52 -3.17 2.45
C VAL A 20 2.22 -3.95 2.44
N LEU A 21 1.54 -3.95 1.29
CA LEU A 21 0.34 -4.74 1.04
C LEU A 21 0.79 -6.14 0.57
N HIS A 22 0.76 -7.11 1.48
CA HIS A 22 1.15 -8.50 1.22
C HIS A 22 -0.01 -9.28 0.57
N GLU A 23 -0.05 -10.60 0.77
CA GLU A 23 -1.06 -11.53 0.22
C GLU A 23 -2.50 -11.09 0.44
N ALA A 24 -2.81 -10.37 1.53
CA ALA A 24 -4.15 -9.89 1.84
C ALA A 24 -4.77 -9.04 0.71
N PHE A 25 -4.00 -8.18 0.03
CA PHE A 25 -4.52 -7.43 -1.11
C PHE A 25 -4.76 -8.35 -2.32
N THR A 26 -3.84 -9.29 -2.55
CA THR A 26 -3.92 -10.23 -3.67
C THR A 26 -5.14 -11.15 -3.54
N GLU A 27 -5.41 -11.64 -2.33
CA GLU A 27 -6.60 -12.43 -2.00
C GLU A 27 -7.89 -11.62 -2.16
N ALA A 28 -7.90 -10.36 -1.68
CA ALA A 28 -9.06 -9.49 -1.76
C ALA A 28 -9.52 -9.22 -3.21
N ILE A 29 -8.60 -9.21 -4.18
CA ILE A 29 -8.93 -8.98 -5.60
C ILE A 29 -8.98 -10.25 -6.45
N ALA A 30 -8.64 -11.42 -5.88
CA ALA A 30 -8.47 -12.67 -6.63
C ALA A 30 -9.74 -13.07 -7.40
N HIS A 31 -10.91 -12.85 -6.81
CA HIS A 31 -12.21 -13.19 -7.38
C HIS A 31 -12.63 -12.30 -8.57
N GLN A 32 -12.02 -11.13 -8.74
CA GLN A 32 -12.42 -10.14 -9.74
C GLN A 32 -11.84 -10.41 -11.15
N LYS A 33 -10.92 -11.40 -11.27
CA LYS A 33 -10.27 -11.79 -12.55
C LYS A 33 -9.73 -10.60 -13.35
N LEU A 34 -9.17 -9.61 -12.65
CA LEU A 34 -8.71 -8.36 -13.24
C LEU A 34 -7.48 -8.57 -14.15
N PRO A 35 -7.38 -7.84 -15.28
CA PRO A 35 -6.15 -7.80 -16.08
C PRO A 35 -4.96 -7.31 -15.26
N GLY A 36 -3.75 -7.76 -15.61
CA GLY A 36 -2.53 -7.46 -14.83
C GLY A 36 -2.28 -5.98 -14.58
N ALA A 37 -2.56 -5.11 -15.56
CA ALA A 37 -2.44 -3.66 -15.42
C ALA A 37 -3.42 -3.09 -14.36
N VAL A 38 -4.67 -3.59 -14.35
CA VAL A 38 -5.69 -3.14 -13.39
C VAL A 38 -5.35 -3.62 -11.97
N ARG A 39 -4.80 -4.83 -11.82
CA ARG A 39 -4.32 -5.33 -10.52
C ARG A 39 -3.20 -4.47 -9.93
N ARG A 40 -2.26 -4.01 -10.77
CA ARG A 40 -1.19 -3.10 -10.35
C ARG A 40 -1.74 -1.76 -9.91
N LEU A 41 -2.59 -1.15 -10.74
CA LEU A 41 -3.22 0.14 -10.41
C LEU A 41 -4.03 0.06 -9.12
N ALA A 42 -4.80 -1.01 -8.93
CA ALA A 42 -5.56 -1.22 -7.71
C ALA A 42 -4.64 -1.35 -6.47
N GLY A 43 -3.47 -1.98 -6.61
CA GLY A 43 -2.49 -2.09 -5.53
C GLY A 43 -1.86 -0.74 -5.18
N GLU A 44 -1.48 0.04 -6.20
CA GLU A 44 -0.96 1.40 -6.02
C GLU A 44 -2.00 2.32 -5.36
N ALA A 45 -3.26 2.28 -5.83
CA ALA A 45 -4.34 3.05 -5.26
C ALA A 45 -4.64 2.66 -3.80
N ALA A 46 -4.64 1.37 -3.49
CA ALA A 46 -4.81 0.88 -2.13
C ALA A 46 -3.66 1.35 -1.21
N ALA A 47 -2.42 1.27 -1.68
CA ALA A 47 -1.26 1.73 -0.91
C ALA A 47 -1.33 3.25 -0.67
N ALA A 48 -1.67 4.02 -1.70
CA ALA A 48 -1.86 5.47 -1.60
C ALA A 48 -2.98 5.83 -0.60
N ALA A 49 -4.11 5.12 -0.63
CA ALA A 49 -5.21 5.33 0.29
C ALA A 49 -4.79 5.07 1.76
N VAL A 50 -4.04 3.99 2.01
CA VAL A 50 -3.53 3.70 3.37
C VAL A 50 -2.51 4.74 3.83
N LEU A 51 -1.64 5.21 2.94
CA LEU A 51 -0.64 6.23 3.29
C LEU A 51 -1.27 7.62 3.55
N ALA A 52 -2.43 7.90 2.95
CA ALA A 52 -3.14 9.16 3.10
C ALA A 52 -4.06 9.20 4.34
N ALA A 53 -4.39 8.05 4.93
CA ALA A 53 -5.24 7.91 6.12
C ALA A 53 -4.47 8.21 7.42
#